data_AF-A0A427DKE4-F1
#
_entry.id   AF-A0A427DKE4-F1
#
_cell.length_a   1.000
_cell.length_b   1.000
_cell.length_c   1.000
_cell.angle_alpha   90.00
_cell.angle_beta   90.00
_cell.angle_gamma   90.00
#
_symmetry.space_group_name_H-M   'P 1'
#
loop_
_entity.id
_entity.type
_entity.pdbx_description
1 polymer ?
#
loop_
_entity_poly.entity_id
_entity_poly.type
_entity_poly.pdbx_seq_one_letter_code
_entity_poly.pdbx_strand_id
1 'polypeptide(L)'
;MEYGVRIEADGSGTLIDCSGNPVGRADKDGKTLHLIPKLLLDEQAARGLKLANVTLELLSAHREALGPPGGIRVRQPYPNANYLVGGSDQQRNGWCISAEKLPSAFDLEFQWVHHSGDPADSRAPRWVVRHQLRIILQEGAYRTYTMAVNCWPRVQGAAAPLYRQPLAFVRKSQATSEYLNARTTLRLTQTGLKELTLAEHVVIPPIPYEQAVAINAFQVEQLHEREQVSTYTAYREAHVANGSAALPAELLLEAIHLACTVDYDEDPIENGEDKTGQLEKHPAMRLLSVWWEANRPDKPGAMHAGYAMPLVRAQDDGEYWSGYLEFPNVNIPAMAPFASSSATCGDGVLVQFFASAVHCTYPSGVFQTHLADGTRWSDCSADQAQVADGSFDEAWYCLEALAYFPTNFPAAYRALKAVAGG
;
A
#
# COMPACT_ATOMS: atom_id res chain seq x y z
N MET A 1 5.08 11.42 -4.55
CA MET A 1 4.42 12.73 -4.67
C MET A 1 2.97 12.52 -4.31
N GLU A 2 2.59 12.97 -3.13
CA GLU A 2 1.21 12.92 -2.65
C GLU A 2 0.52 14.21 -3.06
N TYR A 3 -0.68 14.08 -3.62
CA TYR A 3 -1.51 15.19 -4.06
C TYR A 3 -2.81 15.16 -3.28
N GLY A 4 -3.31 16.34 -2.91
CA GLY A 4 -4.58 16.50 -2.21
C GLY A 4 -5.60 17.24 -3.05
N VAL A 5 -6.87 17.23 -2.63
CA VAL A 5 -7.90 18.11 -3.18
C VAL A 5 -8.35 19.07 -2.07
N ARG A 6 -8.09 20.37 -2.25
CA ARG A 6 -8.64 21.41 -1.39
C ARG A 6 -10.03 21.80 -1.88
N ILE A 7 -11.01 21.81 -0.98
CA ILE A 7 -12.35 22.31 -1.30
C ILE A 7 -12.38 23.81 -1.00
N GLU A 8 -12.69 24.59 -2.02
CA GLU A 8 -12.82 26.04 -1.92
C GLU A 8 -14.21 26.42 -1.38
N ALA A 9 -14.39 27.68 -0.95
CA ALA A 9 -15.63 28.15 -0.35
C ALA A 9 -16.87 28.06 -1.27
N ASP A 10 -16.66 28.02 -2.58
CA ASP A 10 -17.71 27.84 -3.60
C ASP A 10 -18.05 26.36 -3.87
N GLY A 11 -17.41 25.44 -3.15
CA GLY A 11 -17.56 23.99 -3.31
C GLY A 11 -16.74 23.39 -4.45
N SER A 12 -15.95 24.18 -5.17
CA SER A 12 -15.03 23.68 -6.19
C SER A 12 -13.82 22.97 -5.53
N GLY A 13 -13.23 22.01 -6.26
CA GLY A 13 -12.04 21.29 -5.82
C GLY A 13 -10.79 21.76 -6.58
N THR A 14 -9.76 22.18 -5.84
CA THR A 14 -8.44 22.50 -6.37
C THR A 14 -7.48 21.36 -6.05
N LEU A 15 -6.85 20.76 -7.07
CA LEU A 15 -5.76 19.80 -6.85
C LEU A 15 -4.54 20.56 -6.32
N ILE A 16 -3.98 20.10 -5.19
CA ILE A 16 -2.81 20.70 -4.53
C ILE A 16 -1.68 19.69 -4.39
N ASP A 17 -0.44 20.17 -4.41
CA ASP A 17 0.74 19.38 -4.08
C ASP A 17 0.94 19.23 -2.57
N CYS A 18 1.97 18.50 -2.15
CA CYS A 18 2.31 18.30 -0.74
C CYS A 18 2.75 19.59 0.00
N SER A 19 3.02 20.67 -0.73
CA SER A 19 3.31 22.00 -0.16
C SER A 19 2.03 22.85 -0.03
N GLY A 20 0.87 22.31 -0.41
CA GLY A 20 -0.41 23.01 -0.39
C GLY A 20 -0.62 23.97 -1.58
N ASN A 21 0.28 23.95 -2.57
CA ASN A 21 0.18 24.80 -3.74
C ASN A 21 -0.70 24.16 -4.82
N PRO A 22 -1.51 24.93 -5.54
CA PRO A 22 -2.29 24.41 -6.67
C PRO A 22 -1.38 23.78 -7.71
N VAL A 23 -1.75 22.57 -8.15
CA VAL A 23 -1.13 21.94 -9.32
C VAL A 23 -1.47 22.78 -10.56
N GLY A 24 -0.49 22.95 -11.43
CA GLY A 24 -0.62 23.78 -12.62
C GLY A 24 -1.65 23.25 -13.65
N ARG A 25 -1.70 23.94 -14.78
CA ARG A 25 -2.66 23.68 -15.87
C ARG A 25 -1.96 23.48 -17.23
N ALA A 26 -0.65 23.21 -17.23
CA ALA A 26 0.03 22.89 -18.48
C ALA A 26 -0.52 21.58 -19.06
N ASP A 27 -0.52 21.51 -20.38
CA ASP A 27 -1.13 20.41 -21.13
C ASP A 27 -0.21 19.92 -22.24
N LYS A 28 -0.55 18.78 -22.83
CA LYS A 28 0.18 18.19 -23.94
C LYS A 28 -0.24 18.77 -25.27
N ASP A 29 0.70 18.84 -26.22
CA ASP A 29 0.42 19.20 -27.61
C ASP A 29 -0.53 18.20 -28.29
N GLY A 30 -0.41 16.91 -27.95
CA GLY A 30 -1.19 15.83 -28.54
C GLY A 30 -2.25 15.26 -27.62
N LYS A 31 -3.39 14.86 -28.20
CA LYS A 31 -4.45 14.13 -27.50
C LYS A 31 -3.91 12.81 -26.97
N THR A 32 -4.02 12.62 -25.67
CA THR A 32 -3.51 11.46 -24.94
C THR A 32 -4.63 10.85 -24.12
N LEU A 33 -4.80 9.54 -24.19
CA LEU A 33 -5.66 8.79 -23.28
C LEU A 33 -4.82 7.86 -22.40
N HIS A 34 -4.95 8.02 -21.09
CA HIS A 34 -4.40 7.14 -20.09
C HIS A 34 -5.41 6.06 -19.73
N LEU A 35 -5.14 4.83 -20.21
CA LEU A 35 -5.92 3.64 -19.92
C LEU A 35 -5.43 3.03 -18.61
N ILE A 36 -6.37 2.69 -17.72
CA ILE A 36 -6.04 2.05 -16.44
C ILE A 36 -7.00 0.88 -16.20
N PRO A 37 -6.68 -0.31 -16.75
CA PRO A 37 -7.38 -1.53 -16.39
C PRO A 37 -7.07 -1.84 -14.94
N LYS A 38 -8.11 -2.14 -14.16
CA LYS A 38 -7.93 -2.53 -12.76
C LYS A 38 -8.79 -3.75 -12.41
N LEU A 39 -8.48 -4.49 -11.35
CA LEU A 39 -9.31 -5.59 -10.86
C LEU A 39 -9.09 -5.78 -9.37
N LEU A 40 -10.07 -5.41 -8.56
CA LEU A 40 -10.16 -5.76 -7.15
C LEU A 40 -10.67 -7.19 -7.01
N LEU A 41 -9.99 -8.03 -6.29
CA LEU A 41 -10.43 -9.39 -5.98
C LEU A 41 -11.10 -9.43 -4.62
N ASP A 42 -12.02 -10.37 -4.41
CA ASP A 42 -12.39 -10.72 -3.04
C ASP A 42 -11.26 -11.50 -2.37
N GLU A 43 -11.33 -11.63 -1.05
CA GLU A 43 -10.31 -12.32 -0.27
C GLU A 43 -10.12 -13.78 -0.73
N GLN A 44 -11.18 -14.45 -1.17
CA GLN A 44 -11.12 -15.84 -1.61
C GLN A 44 -10.39 -15.98 -2.96
N ALA A 45 -10.64 -15.07 -3.89
CA ALA A 45 -10.02 -15.03 -5.21
C ALA A 45 -8.56 -14.53 -5.14
N ALA A 46 -8.24 -13.67 -4.17
CA ALA A 46 -6.89 -13.18 -3.91
C ALA A 46 -6.03 -14.21 -3.15
N ARG A 47 -6.63 -15.08 -2.34
CA ARG A 47 -5.90 -16.04 -1.50
C ARG A 47 -5.05 -17.00 -2.35
N GLY A 48 -3.74 -16.94 -2.16
CA GLY A 48 -2.78 -17.78 -2.88
C GLY A 48 -2.65 -17.45 -4.37
N LEU A 49 -3.15 -16.28 -4.81
CA LEU A 49 -2.93 -15.77 -6.15
C LEU A 49 -1.44 -15.51 -6.38
N LYS A 50 -0.91 -16.01 -7.49
CA LYS A 50 0.41 -15.60 -7.99
C LYS A 50 0.20 -14.74 -9.22
N LEU A 51 0.75 -13.53 -9.23
CA LEU A 51 0.62 -12.59 -10.36
C LEU A 51 1.08 -13.21 -11.70
N ALA A 52 2.10 -14.06 -11.67
CA ALA A 52 2.60 -14.78 -12.85
C ALA A 52 1.54 -15.67 -13.53
N ASN A 53 0.47 -16.05 -12.81
CA ASN A 53 -0.62 -16.86 -13.32
C ASN A 53 -1.80 -16.02 -13.82
N VAL A 54 -1.71 -14.69 -13.79
CA VAL A 54 -2.78 -13.79 -14.25
C VAL A 54 -2.34 -13.10 -15.53
N THR A 55 -3.17 -13.18 -16.55
CA THR A 55 -2.99 -12.45 -17.81
C THR A 55 -4.09 -11.42 -17.99
N LEU A 56 -3.74 -10.30 -18.61
CA LEU A 56 -4.67 -9.28 -19.04
C LEU A 56 -4.52 -9.07 -20.55
N GLU A 57 -5.62 -9.25 -21.26
CA GLU A 57 -5.74 -8.97 -22.69
C GLU A 57 -6.59 -7.72 -22.91
N LEU A 58 -6.22 -6.92 -23.91
CA LEU A 58 -7.00 -5.80 -24.39
C LEU A 58 -7.57 -6.17 -25.75
N LEU A 59 -8.90 -6.26 -25.84
CA LEU A 59 -9.62 -6.48 -27.09
C LEU A 59 -10.23 -5.16 -27.54
N SER A 60 -10.07 -4.84 -28.81
CA SER A 60 -10.70 -3.66 -29.41
C SER A 60 -10.99 -3.91 -30.87
N ALA A 61 -12.12 -3.39 -31.36
CA ALA A 61 -12.45 -3.40 -32.78
C ALA A 61 -11.66 -2.32 -33.57
N HIS A 62 -10.89 -1.47 -32.88
CA HIS A 62 -10.11 -0.42 -33.51
C HIS A 62 -8.88 -0.98 -34.24
N ARG A 63 -8.56 -0.37 -35.38
CA ARG A 63 -7.39 -0.75 -36.20
C ARG A 63 -6.06 -0.36 -35.55
N GLU A 64 -6.07 0.58 -34.62
CA GLU A 64 -4.88 1.02 -33.91
C GLU A 64 -4.60 0.11 -32.72
N ALA A 65 -3.33 -0.21 -32.51
CA ALA A 65 -2.91 -0.95 -31.33
C ALA A 65 -3.07 -0.05 -30.09
N LEU A 66 -4.06 -0.36 -29.25
CA LEU A 66 -4.32 0.35 -28.00
C LEU A 66 -3.49 -0.19 -26.83
N GLY A 67 -2.74 -1.28 -27.05
CA GLY A 67 -1.85 -1.87 -26.05
C GLY A 67 -0.53 -1.11 -25.92
N PRO A 68 0.15 -1.19 -24.76
CA PRO A 68 1.44 -0.55 -24.58
C PRO A 68 2.54 -1.29 -25.38
N PRO A 69 3.61 -0.58 -25.80
CA PRO A 69 4.81 -1.22 -26.32
C PRO A 69 5.37 -2.23 -25.30
N GLY A 70 5.76 -3.41 -25.77
CA GLY A 70 6.25 -4.50 -24.90
C GLY A 70 5.16 -5.35 -24.25
N GLY A 71 3.88 -5.01 -24.42
CA GLY A 71 2.74 -5.76 -23.89
C GLY A 71 2.33 -5.34 -22.48
N ILE A 72 1.21 -5.88 -22.02
CA ILE A 72 0.59 -5.52 -20.74
C ILE A 72 1.25 -6.31 -19.60
N ARG A 73 1.55 -5.64 -18.49
CA ARG A 73 2.05 -6.23 -17.25
C ARG A 73 0.98 -6.17 -16.18
N VAL A 74 0.62 -7.32 -15.61
CA VAL A 74 -0.28 -7.37 -14.44
C VAL A 74 0.55 -7.08 -13.18
N ARG A 75 0.11 -6.11 -12.38
CA ARG A 75 0.80 -5.60 -11.19
C ARG A 75 -0.18 -5.40 -10.03
N GLN A 76 0.34 -5.19 -8.82
CA GLN A 76 -0.41 -4.76 -7.61
C GLN A 76 0.25 -3.51 -7.01
N PRO A 77 0.23 -2.37 -7.71
CA PRO A 77 1.01 -1.20 -7.35
C PRO A 77 0.45 -0.43 -6.13
N TYR A 78 -0.66 -0.90 -5.54
CA TYR A 78 -1.26 -0.35 -4.34
C TYR A 78 -0.94 -1.23 -3.13
N PRO A 79 -0.93 -0.67 -1.91
CA PRO A 79 -0.78 -1.45 -0.67
C PRO A 79 -1.81 -2.58 -0.52
N ASN A 80 -2.97 -2.44 -1.17
CA ASN A 80 -3.98 -3.49 -1.23
C ASN A 80 -3.60 -4.57 -2.25
N ALA A 81 -3.11 -5.72 -1.75
CA ALA A 81 -2.76 -6.88 -2.57
C ALA A 81 -3.97 -7.46 -3.34
N ASN A 82 -5.21 -7.18 -2.97
CA ASN A 82 -6.35 -7.65 -3.76
C ASN A 82 -6.53 -6.85 -5.07
N TYR A 83 -5.73 -5.81 -5.27
CA TYR A 83 -5.92 -4.85 -6.34
C TYR A 83 -4.94 -5.05 -7.50
N LEU A 84 -5.41 -5.69 -8.57
CA LEU A 84 -4.63 -5.85 -9.80
C LEU A 84 -4.75 -4.61 -10.69
N VAL A 85 -3.67 -4.28 -11.40
CA VAL A 85 -3.60 -3.19 -12.37
C VAL A 85 -2.87 -3.67 -13.61
N GLY A 86 -3.43 -3.34 -14.77
CA GLY A 86 -2.72 -3.47 -16.04
C GLY A 86 -1.79 -2.27 -16.23
N GLY A 87 -0.50 -2.51 -16.25
CA GLY A 87 0.52 -1.50 -16.54
C GLY A 87 1.33 -1.84 -17.79
N SER A 88 2.35 -1.03 -18.02
CA SER A 88 3.42 -1.26 -18.99
C SER A 88 4.77 -1.40 -18.27
N ASP A 89 5.85 -1.53 -19.03
CA ASP A 89 7.20 -1.51 -18.48
C ASP A 89 7.61 -0.09 -18.01
N GLN A 90 7.02 0.97 -18.57
CA GLN A 90 7.33 2.37 -18.22
C GLN A 90 6.37 2.97 -17.19
N GLN A 91 5.14 2.46 -17.12
CA GLN A 91 4.08 3.00 -16.28
C GLN A 91 3.39 1.86 -15.54
N ARG A 92 3.52 1.81 -14.22
CA ARG A 92 2.93 0.73 -13.42
C ARG A 92 1.41 0.84 -13.27
N ASN A 93 0.88 2.06 -13.24
CA ASN A 93 -0.54 2.35 -13.02
C ASN A 93 -1.27 2.69 -14.33
N GLY A 94 -1.27 1.78 -15.31
CA GLY A 94 -1.86 2.01 -16.63
C GLY A 94 -0.82 2.27 -17.72
N TRP A 95 -1.28 2.78 -18.86
CA TRP A 95 -0.42 3.29 -19.93
C TRP A 95 -1.11 4.35 -20.76
N CYS A 96 -0.31 5.20 -21.41
CA CYS A 96 -0.80 6.24 -22.31
C CYS A 96 -0.82 5.78 -23.76
N ILE A 97 -1.88 6.13 -24.48
CA ILE A 97 -1.98 6.00 -25.94
C ILE A 97 -2.31 7.34 -26.58
N SER A 98 -2.00 7.48 -27.87
CA SER A 98 -2.51 8.63 -28.64
C SER A 98 -4.02 8.50 -28.82
N ALA A 99 -4.73 9.59 -28.59
CA ALA A 99 -6.17 9.70 -28.81
C ALA A 99 -6.51 10.58 -30.04
N GLU A 100 -5.52 10.92 -30.87
CA GLU A 100 -5.72 11.81 -32.03
C GLU A 100 -6.64 11.22 -33.10
N LYS A 101 -6.56 9.90 -33.29
CA LYS A 101 -7.32 9.17 -34.32
C LYS A 101 -8.47 8.35 -33.74
N LEU A 102 -8.68 8.42 -32.42
CA LEU A 102 -9.81 7.76 -31.79
C LEU A 102 -11.09 8.56 -32.05
N PRO A 103 -12.23 7.90 -32.33
CA PRO A 103 -13.50 8.59 -32.37
C PRO A 103 -13.86 9.11 -30.97
N SER A 104 -14.79 10.07 -30.90
CA SER A 104 -15.30 10.58 -29.61
C SER A 104 -15.96 9.51 -28.75
N ALA A 105 -16.43 8.41 -29.35
CA ALA A 105 -16.94 7.25 -28.61
C ALA A 105 -16.50 5.93 -29.25
N PHE A 106 -15.99 5.00 -28.44
CA PHE A 106 -15.47 3.71 -28.88
C PHE A 106 -15.62 2.62 -27.82
N ASP A 107 -15.46 1.37 -28.26
CA ASP A 107 -15.53 0.19 -27.41
C ASP A 107 -14.16 -0.43 -27.19
N LEU A 108 -13.92 -0.89 -25.96
CA LEU A 108 -12.80 -1.75 -25.62
C LEU A 108 -13.21 -2.80 -24.60
N GLU A 109 -12.46 -3.89 -24.52
CA GLU A 109 -12.64 -4.91 -23.49
C GLU A 109 -11.31 -5.24 -22.82
N PHE A 110 -11.30 -5.23 -21.49
CA PHE A 110 -10.22 -5.80 -20.70
C PHE A 110 -10.61 -7.21 -20.25
N GLN A 111 -9.86 -8.22 -20.69
CA GLN A 111 -10.10 -9.61 -20.32
C GLN A 111 -9.00 -10.09 -19.37
N TRP A 112 -9.37 -10.28 -18.11
CA TRP A 112 -8.52 -10.85 -17.08
C TRP A 112 -8.72 -12.36 -17.01
N VAL A 113 -7.63 -13.12 -16.97
CA VAL A 113 -7.67 -14.57 -16.90
C VAL A 113 -6.69 -15.05 -15.85
N HIS A 114 -7.17 -15.85 -14.90
CA HIS A 114 -6.31 -16.56 -13.96
C HIS A 114 -6.18 -18.02 -14.36
N HIS A 115 -4.96 -18.43 -14.64
CA HIS A 115 -4.61 -19.79 -15.06
C HIS A 115 -4.37 -20.67 -13.82
N SER A 116 -4.73 -21.95 -13.91
CA SER A 116 -4.28 -22.95 -12.96
C SER A 116 -2.75 -23.02 -13.02
N GLY A 117 -2.06 -22.70 -11.92
CA GLY A 117 -0.61 -22.79 -11.83
C GLY A 117 -0.05 -24.23 -11.85
N ASP A 118 -0.87 -25.23 -12.17
CA ASP A 118 -0.48 -26.62 -12.33
C ASP A 118 -0.37 -26.94 -13.83
N PRO A 119 0.84 -27.23 -14.35
CA PRO A 119 1.03 -27.64 -15.74
C PRO A 119 0.18 -28.86 -16.16
N ALA A 120 -0.23 -29.71 -15.21
CA ALA A 120 -1.06 -30.88 -15.46
C ALA A 120 -2.57 -30.57 -15.59
N ASP A 121 -3.04 -29.44 -15.06
CA ASP A 121 -4.44 -28.99 -15.10
C ASP A 121 -4.64 -27.89 -16.18
N SER A 122 -4.12 -28.14 -17.38
CA SER A 122 -3.96 -27.16 -18.46
C SER A 122 -5.21 -26.87 -19.30
N ARG A 123 -6.42 -27.23 -18.85
CA ARG A 123 -7.62 -27.19 -19.71
C ARG A 123 -8.69 -26.16 -19.39
N ALA A 124 -8.65 -25.47 -18.25
CA ALA A 124 -9.58 -24.37 -18.01
C ALA A 124 -9.02 -23.28 -17.09
N PRO A 125 -9.23 -21.99 -17.40
CA PRO A 125 -8.92 -20.92 -16.45
C PRO A 125 -9.70 -21.12 -15.15
N ARG A 126 -9.08 -20.75 -14.02
CA ARG A 126 -9.73 -20.73 -12.70
C ARG A 126 -10.86 -19.73 -12.67
N TRP A 127 -10.62 -18.55 -13.23
CA TRP A 127 -11.63 -17.55 -13.48
C TRP A 127 -11.27 -16.66 -14.68
N VAL A 128 -12.30 -16.08 -15.28
CA VAL A 128 -12.22 -15.09 -16.37
C VAL A 128 -13.10 -13.89 -16.00
N VAL A 129 -12.57 -12.69 -16.12
CA VAL A 129 -13.33 -11.44 -15.94
C VAL A 129 -13.20 -10.59 -17.20
N ARG A 130 -14.33 -10.32 -17.85
CA ARG A 130 -14.44 -9.49 -19.06
C ARG A 130 -15.00 -8.13 -18.67
N HIS A 131 -14.29 -7.05 -18.95
CA HIS A 131 -14.75 -5.69 -18.70
C HIS A 131 -14.92 -4.94 -20.01
N GLN A 132 -16.17 -4.88 -20.47
CA GLN A 132 -16.59 -4.23 -21.68
C GLN A 132 -16.90 -2.76 -21.40
N LEU A 133 -16.23 -1.87 -22.11
CA LEU A 133 -16.25 -0.44 -21.87
C LEU A 133 -16.66 0.29 -23.15
N ARG A 134 -17.76 1.05 -23.07
CA ARG A 134 -18.06 2.12 -24.01
C ARG A 134 -17.42 3.41 -23.49
N ILE A 135 -16.30 3.82 -24.04
CA ILE A 135 -15.63 5.07 -23.69
C ILE A 135 -16.15 6.21 -24.55
N ILE A 136 -16.43 7.35 -23.92
CA ILE A 136 -16.80 8.61 -24.56
C ILE A 136 -15.84 9.69 -24.08
N LEU A 137 -15.00 10.21 -24.97
CA LEU A 137 -14.10 11.33 -24.70
C LEU A 137 -14.88 12.63 -24.89
N GLN A 138 -15.02 13.42 -23.82
CA GLN A 138 -15.71 14.71 -23.92
C GLN A 138 -14.86 15.73 -24.68
N GLU A 139 -15.54 16.67 -25.32
CA GLU A 139 -14.91 17.86 -25.87
C GLU A 139 -14.56 18.83 -24.75
N GLY A 140 -13.47 19.58 -24.93
CA GLY A 140 -13.05 20.61 -23.99
C GLY A 140 -11.70 21.22 -24.36
N ALA A 141 -11.22 22.10 -23.48
CA ALA A 141 -10.02 22.91 -23.74
C ALA A 141 -8.70 22.13 -23.65
N TYR A 142 -8.70 20.97 -22.99
CA TYR A 142 -7.50 20.17 -22.76
C TYR A 142 -7.46 18.91 -23.62
N ARG A 143 -6.28 18.32 -23.73
CA ARG A 143 -5.94 17.19 -24.62
C ARG A 143 -5.60 15.92 -23.85
N THR A 144 -5.57 15.97 -22.52
CA THR A 144 -5.29 14.79 -21.69
C THR A 144 -6.60 14.19 -21.15
N TYR A 145 -6.76 12.89 -21.36
CA TYR A 145 -7.86 12.08 -20.84
C TYR A 145 -7.28 10.96 -19.97
N THR A 146 -7.93 10.63 -18.87
CA THR A 146 -7.46 9.57 -17.96
C THR A 146 -8.62 8.79 -17.38
N MET A 147 -8.50 7.48 -17.26
CA MET A 147 -9.46 6.65 -16.51
C MET A 147 -9.33 6.81 -14.98
N ALA A 148 -8.34 7.58 -14.50
CA ALA A 148 -8.18 7.89 -13.09
C ALA A 148 -9.20 8.94 -12.62
N VAL A 149 -10.34 8.47 -12.11
CA VAL A 149 -11.46 9.33 -11.64
C VAL A 149 -11.04 10.33 -10.56
N ASN A 150 -10.05 9.99 -9.74
CA ASN A 150 -9.50 10.90 -8.72
C ASN A 150 -8.76 12.12 -9.32
N CYS A 151 -8.42 12.09 -10.61
CA CYS A 151 -7.85 13.24 -11.34
C CYS A 151 -8.92 14.09 -12.04
N TRP A 152 -10.20 13.71 -11.98
CA TRP A 152 -11.26 14.43 -12.69
C TRP A 152 -11.71 15.66 -11.90
N PRO A 153 -12.10 16.75 -12.60
CA PRO A 153 -12.71 17.89 -11.94
C PRO A 153 -13.98 17.45 -11.22
N ARG A 154 -14.17 17.93 -9.98
CA ARG A 154 -15.43 17.70 -9.26
C ARG A 154 -16.56 18.44 -9.96
N VAL A 155 -17.67 17.76 -10.21
CA VAL A 155 -18.91 18.40 -10.66
C VAL A 155 -19.55 19.11 -9.46
N GLN A 156 -19.92 20.37 -9.62
CA GLN A 156 -20.57 21.15 -8.55
C GLN A 156 -21.83 20.43 -8.04
N GLY A 157 -21.94 20.25 -6.73
CA GLY A 157 -23.07 19.57 -6.09
C GLY A 157 -23.04 18.03 -6.17
N ALA A 158 -22.01 17.42 -6.75
CA ALA A 158 -21.80 15.98 -6.72
C ALA A 158 -21.07 15.56 -5.43
N ALA A 159 -21.45 14.41 -4.87
CA ALA A 159 -20.65 13.78 -3.83
C ALA A 159 -19.21 13.57 -4.31
N ALA A 160 -18.25 13.56 -3.38
CA ALA A 160 -16.88 13.15 -3.71
C ALA A 160 -16.92 11.80 -4.43
N PRO A 161 -16.10 11.57 -5.47
CA PRO A 161 -16.08 10.29 -6.16
C PRO A 161 -15.73 9.21 -5.14
N LEU A 162 -16.75 8.47 -4.69
CA LEU A 162 -16.54 7.32 -3.83
C LEU A 162 -15.79 6.29 -4.66
N TYR A 163 -14.63 5.88 -4.14
CA TYR A 163 -13.75 4.89 -4.71
C TYR A 163 -14.50 3.57 -4.84
N ARG A 164 -15.19 3.41 -5.96
CA ARG A 164 -15.45 2.09 -6.47
C ARG A 164 -14.90 1.99 -7.86
N GLN A 165 -13.86 1.19 -7.90
CA GLN A 165 -13.29 0.74 -9.13
C GLN A 165 -14.22 -0.36 -9.67
N PRO A 166 -14.59 -0.32 -10.95
CA PRO A 166 -15.69 -1.11 -11.54
C PRO A 166 -15.52 -2.64 -11.55
N LEU A 167 -14.59 -3.19 -10.76
CA LEU A 167 -13.94 -4.45 -11.09
C LEU A 167 -13.72 -5.29 -9.84
N ALA A 168 -14.79 -5.73 -9.16
CA ALA A 168 -14.67 -6.74 -8.12
C ALA A 168 -15.56 -7.97 -8.29
N PHE A 169 -15.04 -9.13 -7.85
CA PHE A 169 -15.87 -10.22 -7.32
C PHE A 169 -16.59 -9.68 -6.07
N VAL A 170 -17.60 -8.83 -6.26
CA VAL A 170 -18.39 -8.30 -5.16
C VAL A 170 -19.70 -9.08 -5.10
N ARG A 171 -20.06 -9.51 -3.89
CA ARG A 171 -21.43 -9.96 -3.64
C ARG A 171 -22.38 -8.81 -4.01
N LYS A 172 -23.58 -9.13 -4.50
CA LYS A 172 -24.60 -8.15 -4.93
C LYS A 172 -24.89 -7.06 -3.88
N SER A 173 -24.72 -7.35 -2.59
CA SER A 173 -24.87 -6.40 -1.47
C SER A 173 -23.78 -5.31 -1.42
N GLN A 174 -22.61 -5.57 -2.00
CA GLN A 174 -21.49 -4.64 -2.09
C GLN A 174 -21.48 -3.88 -3.42
N ALA A 175 -22.57 -3.95 -4.20
CA ALA A 175 -22.82 -3.12 -5.37
C ALA A 175 -23.86 -2.04 -5.00
N THR A 176 -23.54 -1.17 -4.04
CA THR A 176 -24.34 0.04 -3.73
C THR A 176 -24.40 1.01 -4.92
N SER A 177 -25.50 1.77 -4.97
CA SER A 177 -25.97 2.66 -6.04
C SER A 177 -25.30 4.05 -6.10
N GLU A 178 -24.19 4.27 -5.42
CA GLU A 178 -23.63 5.60 -5.20
C GLU A 178 -22.37 5.83 -6.04
N TYR A 179 -22.54 6.44 -7.21
CA TYR A 179 -21.46 6.86 -8.09
C TYR A 179 -21.80 8.21 -8.72
N LEU A 180 -21.08 9.27 -8.36
CA LEU A 180 -21.24 10.58 -8.99
C LEU A 180 -19.87 11.15 -9.36
N ASN A 181 -19.52 10.95 -10.63
CA ASN A 181 -18.79 11.87 -11.53
C ASN A 181 -18.63 11.20 -12.92
N ALA A 182 -18.55 9.86 -12.97
CA ALA A 182 -18.79 9.08 -14.18
C ALA A 182 -20.29 8.73 -14.29
N ARG A 183 -20.92 8.94 -15.46
CA ARG A 183 -22.24 8.36 -15.75
C ARG A 183 -22.10 6.88 -16.13
N THR A 184 -21.63 6.08 -15.17
CA THR A 184 -21.43 4.64 -15.32
C THR A 184 -22.75 3.91 -15.20
N THR A 185 -23.17 3.22 -16.27
CA THR A 185 -24.20 2.17 -16.17
C THR A 185 -23.50 0.84 -16.14
N LEU A 186 -23.52 0.14 -15.00
CA LEU A 186 -22.92 -1.19 -14.86
C LEU A 186 -23.97 -2.28 -15.13
N ARG A 187 -23.64 -3.25 -15.98
CA ARG A 187 -24.39 -4.51 -16.12
C ARG A 187 -23.48 -5.69 -15.78
N LEU A 188 -23.95 -6.55 -14.88
CA LEU A 188 -23.26 -7.75 -14.44
C LEU A 188 -23.94 -8.98 -15.04
N THR A 189 -23.19 -9.81 -15.75
CA THR A 189 -23.66 -11.12 -16.23
C THR A 189 -22.73 -12.20 -15.72
N GLN A 190 -23.28 -13.20 -15.05
CA GLN A 190 -22.54 -14.38 -14.60
C GLN A 190 -22.87 -15.56 -15.50
N THR A 191 -21.92 -15.98 -16.33
CA THR A 191 -22.03 -17.12 -17.26
C THR A 191 -21.36 -18.36 -16.65
N GLY A 192 -21.86 -18.79 -15.50
CA GLY A 192 -21.31 -19.93 -14.73
C GLY A 192 -20.47 -19.51 -13.52
N LEU A 193 -19.85 -20.47 -12.83
CA LEU A 193 -19.10 -20.21 -11.59
C LEU A 193 -17.73 -19.55 -11.81
N LYS A 194 -17.23 -19.51 -13.05
CA LYS A 194 -15.84 -19.12 -13.39
C LYS A 194 -15.74 -17.90 -14.32
N GLU A 195 -16.84 -17.34 -14.81
CA GLU A 195 -16.80 -16.24 -15.76
C GLU A 195 -17.71 -15.09 -15.31
N LEU A 196 -17.16 -13.88 -15.35
CA LEU A 196 -17.83 -12.64 -15.02
C LEU A 196 -17.72 -11.66 -16.17
N THR A 197 -18.83 -11.09 -16.62
CA THR A 197 -18.82 -9.97 -17.56
C THR A 197 -19.39 -8.72 -16.92
N LEU A 198 -18.62 -7.64 -17.01
CA LEU A 198 -18.92 -6.29 -16.57
C LEU A 198 -19.05 -5.42 -17.81
N ALA A 199 -20.20 -4.80 -18.03
CA ALA A 199 -20.36 -3.82 -19.09
C ALA A 199 -20.59 -2.43 -18.49
N GLU A 200 -19.80 -1.46 -18.94
CA GLU A 200 -19.77 -0.10 -18.40
C GLU A 200 -19.72 0.94 -19.53
N HIS A 201 -20.35 2.10 -19.28
CA HIS A 201 -20.27 3.27 -20.13
C HIS A 201 -19.50 4.36 -19.37
N VAL A 202 -18.39 4.84 -19.90
CA VAL A 202 -17.54 5.84 -19.23
C VAL A 202 -17.47 7.10 -20.06
N VAL A 203 -17.79 8.24 -19.44
CA VAL A 203 -17.62 9.56 -20.04
C VAL A 203 -16.42 10.22 -19.37
N ILE A 204 -15.35 10.45 -20.14
CA ILE A 204 -14.06 10.95 -19.63
C ILE A 204 -13.90 12.43 -19.99
N PRO A 205 -13.82 13.34 -18.99
CA PRO A 205 -13.57 14.75 -19.24
C PRO A 205 -12.11 14.99 -19.67
N PRO A 206 -11.83 15.99 -20.52
CA PRO A 206 -10.48 16.46 -20.76
C PRO A 206 -9.98 17.24 -19.55
N ILE A 207 -8.74 16.96 -19.12
CA ILE A 207 -8.06 17.63 -18.00
C ILE A 207 -6.68 18.13 -18.43
N PRO A 208 -6.09 19.13 -17.75
CA PRO A 208 -4.70 19.49 -17.97
C PRO A 208 -3.78 18.30 -17.68
N TYR A 209 -2.71 18.16 -18.47
CA TYR A 209 -1.72 17.10 -18.25
C TYR A 209 -1.12 17.12 -16.85
N GLU A 210 -0.82 18.31 -16.30
CA GLU A 210 -0.27 18.44 -14.94
C GLU A 210 -1.21 17.92 -13.86
N GLN A 211 -2.52 17.92 -14.11
CA GLN A 211 -3.53 17.39 -13.18
C GLN A 211 -3.74 15.88 -13.33
N ALA A 212 -3.21 15.26 -14.39
CA ALA A 212 -3.28 13.82 -14.61
C ALA A 212 -2.23 13.06 -13.79
N VAL A 213 -2.10 13.38 -12.51
CA VAL A 213 -1.04 12.91 -11.59
C VAL A 213 -0.95 11.38 -11.49
N ALA A 214 -2.08 10.69 -11.70
CA ALA A 214 -2.14 9.22 -11.70
C ALA A 214 -1.30 8.56 -12.80
N ILE A 215 -0.96 9.28 -13.88
CA ILE A 215 -0.10 8.79 -14.97
C ILE A 215 1.29 8.38 -14.45
N ASN A 216 1.81 9.10 -13.47
CA ASN A 216 3.14 8.89 -12.89
C ASN A 216 3.08 8.40 -11.43
N ALA A 217 1.90 7.99 -10.96
CA ALA A 217 1.71 7.51 -9.59
C ALA A 217 2.06 6.01 -9.46
N PHE A 218 2.32 5.57 -8.23
CA PHE A 218 2.54 4.16 -7.86
C PHE A 218 3.66 3.46 -8.65
N GLN A 219 4.77 4.18 -8.88
CA GLN A 219 5.93 3.65 -9.61
C GLN A 219 6.84 2.76 -8.75
N VAL A 220 6.68 2.79 -7.43
CA VAL A 220 7.43 1.95 -6.49
C VAL A 220 6.70 0.61 -6.31
N GLU A 221 7.46 -0.47 -6.40
CA GLU A 221 6.97 -1.83 -6.15
C GLU A 221 6.59 -2.02 -4.69
N GLN A 222 5.45 -2.68 -4.46
CA GLN A 222 4.99 -3.01 -3.12
C GLN A 222 5.63 -4.32 -2.63
N LEU A 223 5.64 -4.55 -1.31
CA LEU A 223 6.24 -5.74 -0.70
C LEU A 223 5.65 -7.05 -1.25
N HIS A 224 4.34 -7.12 -1.44
CA HIS A 224 3.65 -8.30 -1.97
C HIS A 224 3.91 -8.57 -3.46
N GLU A 225 4.52 -7.63 -4.18
CA GLU A 225 4.95 -7.83 -5.57
C GLU A 225 6.37 -8.41 -5.68
N ARG A 226 7.11 -8.41 -4.57
CA ARG A 226 8.52 -8.75 -4.52
C ARG A 226 8.70 -10.23 -4.16
N GLU A 227 9.55 -10.91 -4.91
CA GLU A 227 10.03 -12.22 -4.48
C GLU A 227 10.93 -12.03 -3.25
N GLN A 228 10.57 -12.71 -2.17
CA GLN A 228 11.29 -12.62 -0.91
C GLN A 228 12.34 -13.73 -0.78
N VAL A 229 13.50 -13.36 -0.25
CA VAL A 229 14.61 -14.27 0.03
C VAL A 229 14.80 -14.45 1.53
N SER A 230 15.60 -15.43 1.91
CA SER A 230 15.97 -15.69 3.32
C SER A 230 17.47 -15.81 3.53
N THR A 231 18.25 -15.54 2.47
CA THR A 231 19.71 -15.61 2.47
C THR A 231 20.21 -14.34 1.83
N TYR A 232 21.18 -13.70 2.48
CA TYR A 232 21.64 -12.38 2.09
C TYR A 232 23.15 -12.33 1.97
N THR A 233 23.62 -11.74 0.88
CA THR A 233 25.04 -11.52 0.63
C THR A 233 25.38 -10.04 0.63
N ALA A 234 24.50 -9.20 0.08
CA ALA A 234 24.65 -7.75 0.09
C ALA A 234 24.41 -7.20 1.52
N TYR A 235 25.07 -6.10 1.88
CA TYR A 235 24.85 -5.33 3.11
C TYR A 235 24.85 -6.12 4.45
N ARG A 236 25.37 -7.35 4.47
CA ARG A 236 25.36 -8.20 5.69
C ARG A 236 26.12 -7.56 6.85
N GLU A 237 27.31 -7.04 6.59
CA GLU A 237 28.11 -6.36 7.62
C GLU A 237 27.40 -5.12 8.17
N ALA A 238 26.79 -4.33 7.29
CA ALA A 238 26.01 -3.16 7.69
C ALA A 238 24.78 -3.55 8.52
N HIS A 239 24.06 -4.61 8.12
CA HIS A 239 22.94 -5.14 8.88
C HIS A 239 23.36 -5.55 10.31
N VAL A 240 24.45 -6.31 10.44
CA VAL A 240 24.98 -6.72 11.74
C VAL A 240 25.40 -5.50 12.57
N ALA A 241 26.07 -4.52 11.95
CA ALA A 241 26.50 -3.29 12.63
C ALA A 241 25.34 -2.39 13.07
N ASN A 242 24.16 -2.53 12.47
CA ASN A 242 22.96 -1.79 12.86
C ASN A 242 22.32 -2.34 14.14
N GLY A 243 22.69 -3.53 14.63
CA GLY A 243 22.24 -4.05 15.92
C GLY A 243 23.31 -3.91 16.98
N SER A 244 22.97 -3.32 18.13
CA SER A 244 23.86 -3.30 19.29
C SER A 244 23.71 -4.49 20.22
N ALA A 245 22.66 -5.31 20.01
CA ALA A 245 22.46 -6.59 20.67
C ALA A 245 21.93 -7.63 19.66
N ALA A 246 22.06 -8.91 20.02
CA ALA A 246 21.50 -10.02 19.25
C ALA A 246 20.24 -10.56 19.94
N LEU A 247 19.07 -10.30 19.36
CA LEU A 247 17.78 -10.78 19.84
C LEU A 247 17.61 -12.28 19.52
N PRO A 248 17.28 -13.13 20.51
CA PRO A 248 16.98 -14.53 20.26
C PRO A 248 15.78 -14.71 19.34
N ALA A 249 15.87 -15.65 18.39
CA ALA A 249 14.82 -15.90 17.41
C ALA A 249 13.52 -16.41 18.05
N GLU A 250 13.64 -17.22 19.10
CA GLU A 250 12.52 -17.76 19.89
C GLU A 250 11.71 -16.62 20.52
N LEU A 251 12.39 -15.58 20.99
CA LEU A 251 11.75 -14.45 21.64
C LEU A 251 10.98 -13.60 20.63
N LEU A 252 11.55 -13.34 19.46
CA LEU A 252 10.83 -12.65 18.39
C LEU A 252 9.64 -13.49 17.87
N LEU A 253 9.82 -14.81 17.73
CA LEU A 253 8.73 -15.71 17.33
C LEU A 253 7.58 -15.72 18.36
N GLU A 254 7.91 -15.67 19.65
CA GLU A 254 6.91 -15.57 20.72
C GLU A 254 6.21 -14.21 20.69
N ALA A 255 6.94 -13.11 20.49
CA ALA A 255 6.32 -11.79 20.34
C ALA A 255 5.36 -11.73 19.14
N ILE A 256 5.75 -12.32 18.00
CA ILE A 256 4.87 -12.49 16.83
C ILE A 256 3.63 -13.31 17.20
N HIS A 257 3.81 -14.45 17.88
CA HIS A 257 2.70 -15.30 18.30
C HIS A 257 1.72 -14.56 19.21
N LEU A 258 2.21 -13.82 20.20
CA LEU A 258 1.40 -13.01 21.11
C LEU A 258 0.65 -11.91 20.34
N ALA A 259 1.30 -11.20 19.41
CA ALA A 259 0.64 -10.21 18.56
C ALA A 259 -0.47 -10.83 17.68
N CYS A 260 -0.30 -12.06 17.19
CA CYS A 260 -1.34 -12.73 16.39
C CYS A 260 -2.54 -13.24 17.22
N THR A 261 -2.40 -13.41 18.53
CA THR A 261 -3.35 -14.20 19.35
C THR A 261 -3.99 -13.45 20.50
N VAL A 262 -3.39 -12.34 20.93
CA VAL A 262 -3.94 -11.45 21.94
C VAL A 262 -4.54 -10.26 21.22
N ASP A 263 -5.83 -10.01 21.47
CA ASP A 263 -6.56 -8.93 20.83
C ASP A 263 -6.00 -7.56 21.27
N TYR A 264 -5.91 -6.65 20.30
CA TYR A 264 -5.68 -5.23 20.49
C TYR A 264 -6.55 -4.48 19.48
N ASP A 265 -6.98 -3.27 19.84
CA ASP A 265 -7.79 -2.42 18.96
C ASP A 265 -7.11 -1.06 18.82
N GLU A 266 -7.40 -0.38 17.71
CA GLU A 266 -7.01 1.02 17.49
C GLU A 266 -7.88 1.95 18.35
N ASP A 267 -9.12 1.53 18.63
CA ASP A 267 -10.08 2.34 19.38
C ASP A 267 -9.70 2.48 20.88
N PRO A 268 -9.78 3.70 21.44
CA PRO A 268 -9.43 3.93 22.83
C PRO A 268 -10.36 3.18 23.78
N ILE A 269 -9.79 2.46 24.75
CA ILE A 269 -10.55 1.82 25.83
C ILE A 269 -11.35 2.91 26.56
N GLU A 270 -12.69 2.84 26.53
CA GLU A 270 -13.56 3.91 27.01
C GLU A 270 -13.39 4.23 28.52
N ASN A 271 -12.95 3.27 29.33
CA ASN A 271 -13.04 3.33 30.80
C ASN A 271 -11.70 3.09 31.53
N GLY A 272 -10.75 4.03 31.43
CA GLY A 272 -9.49 3.99 32.20
C GLY A 272 -8.94 5.38 32.54
N GLU A 273 -8.29 5.51 33.70
CA GLU A 273 -7.43 6.67 34.02
C GLU A 273 -6.08 6.50 33.30
N ASP A 274 -5.66 7.56 32.61
CA ASP A 274 -4.49 7.67 31.71
C ASP A 274 -4.46 6.65 30.56
N LYS A 275 -4.87 7.08 29.36
CA LYS A 275 -4.94 6.25 28.15
C LYS A 275 -3.66 6.28 27.31
N THR A 276 -2.63 6.99 27.77
CA THR A 276 -1.35 7.12 27.06
C THR A 276 -0.61 5.79 27.01
N GLY A 277 -0.18 5.35 25.83
CA GLY A 277 0.70 4.19 25.63
C GLY A 277 0.11 2.86 26.16
N GLN A 278 -1.20 2.66 26.04
CA GLN A 278 -1.85 1.45 26.54
C GLN A 278 -1.38 0.20 25.81
N LEU A 279 -1.06 0.31 24.52
CA LEU A 279 -0.63 -0.81 23.70
C LEU A 279 0.81 -1.25 24.00
N GLU A 280 1.61 -0.43 24.71
CA GLU A 280 2.91 -0.84 25.26
C GLU A 280 2.77 -1.95 26.31
N LYS A 281 1.59 -2.06 26.94
CA LYS A 281 1.29 -3.11 27.92
C LYS A 281 0.94 -4.44 27.27
N HIS A 282 0.74 -4.47 25.94
CA HIS A 282 0.47 -5.69 25.21
C HIS A 282 1.59 -6.72 25.44
N PRO A 283 1.27 -8.01 25.66
CA PRO A 283 2.29 -9.03 26.01
C PRO A 283 3.45 -9.09 25.01
N ALA A 284 3.20 -8.93 23.72
CA ALA A 284 4.24 -8.89 22.69
C ALA A 284 5.22 -7.72 22.89
N MET A 285 4.71 -6.50 23.13
CA MET A 285 5.55 -5.31 23.36
C MET A 285 6.31 -5.44 24.67
N ARG A 286 5.64 -5.87 25.75
CA ARG A 286 6.29 -6.10 27.04
C ARG A 286 7.41 -7.11 26.95
N LEU A 287 7.22 -8.21 26.21
CA LEU A 287 8.25 -9.23 26.04
C LEU A 287 9.51 -8.64 25.40
N LEU A 288 9.35 -7.88 24.32
CA LEU A 288 10.47 -7.25 23.60
C LEU A 288 11.13 -6.14 24.44
N SER A 289 10.34 -5.25 25.04
CA SER A 289 10.83 -4.13 25.84
C SER A 289 11.55 -4.59 27.10
N VAL A 290 11.01 -5.57 27.83
CA VAL A 290 11.68 -6.14 29.02
C VAL A 290 12.99 -6.81 28.66
N TRP A 291 13.02 -7.56 27.55
CA TRP A 291 14.28 -8.13 27.07
C TRP A 291 15.30 -7.05 26.72
N TRP A 292 14.87 -5.99 26.03
CA TRP A 292 15.74 -4.90 25.66
C TRP A 292 16.33 -4.19 26.87
N GLU A 293 15.53 -3.84 27.87
CA GLU A 293 16.02 -3.21 29.09
C GLU A 293 17.06 -4.07 29.83
N ALA A 294 16.97 -5.39 29.73
CA ALA A 294 17.94 -6.31 30.33
C ALA A 294 19.22 -6.50 29.50
N ASN A 295 19.23 -6.18 28.20
CA ASN A 295 20.30 -6.53 27.27
C ASN A 295 20.89 -5.34 26.50
N ARG A 296 20.28 -4.16 26.59
CA ARG A 296 20.75 -2.97 25.88
C ARG A 296 22.11 -2.52 26.42
N PRO A 297 22.99 -1.97 25.55
CA PRO A 297 24.19 -1.32 26.03
C PRO A 297 23.82 -0.03 26.78
N ASP A 298 24.27 0.12 28.03
CA ASP A 298 24.02 1.33 28.81
C ASP A 298 24.55 2.58 28.09
N LYS A 299 23.70 3.60 27.93
CA LYS A 299 24.05 4.90 27.33
C LYS A 299 23.50 6.08 28.14
N PRO A 300 24.21 7.23 28.16
CA PRO A 300 23.66 8.48 28.64
C PRO A 300 22.42 8.88 27.83
N GLY A 301 21.31 9.23 28.49
CA GLY A 301 20.06 9.61 27.81
C GLY A 301 19.07 8.46 27.57
N ALA A 302 19.37 7.25 28.06
CA ALA A 302 18.51 6.09 27.94
C ALA A 302 17.10 6.33 28.52
N MET A 303 16.09 6.11 27.67
CA MET A 303 14.67 6.14 27.99
C MET A 303 14.16 4.69 28.10
N HIS A 304 13.13 4.44 28.90
CA HIS A 304 12.56 3.09 28.98
C HIS A 304 11.90 2.72 27.64
N ALA A 305 12.18 1.55 27.10
CA ALA A 305 11.54 1.08 25.87
C ALA A 305 10.05 0.78 26.08
N GLY A 306 9.19 1.34 25.23
CA GLY A 306 7.74 1.09 25.25
C GLY A 306 7.32 0.06 24.22
N TYR A 307 7.86 0.17 23.01
CA TYR A 307 7.47 -0.62 21.85
C TYR A 307 8.65 -0.87 20.91
N ALA A 308 8.47 -1.82 19.98
CA ALA A 308 9.53 -2.29 19.11
C ALA A 308 9.03 -2.58 17.69
N MET A 309 9.65 -1.93 16.70
CA MET A 309 9.30 -2.10 15.28
C MET A 309 10.25 -3.12 14.61
N PRO A 310 9.74 -4.21 14.03
CA PRO A 310 10.53 -5.09 13.19
C PRO A 310 10.76 -4.48 11.80
N LEU A 311 12.03 -4.30 11.44
CA LEU A 311 12.52 -3.92 10.12
C LEU A 311 13.15 -5.13 9.44
N VAL A 312 12.58 -5.56 8.31
CA VAL A 312 12.86 -6.86 7.70
C VAL A 312 13.51 -6.69 6.34
N ARG A 313 14.57 -7.45 6.11
CA ARG A 313 15.16 -7.57 4.77
C ARG A 313 14.27 -8.50 3.97
N ALA A 314 13.59 -7.99 2.95
CA ALA A 314 12.74 -8.81 2.10
C ALA A 314 13.53 -9.38 0.91
N GLN A 315 14.54 -8.65 0.44
CA GLN A 315 15.36 -9.00 -0.73
C GLN A 315 16.86 -8.92 -0.38
N ASP A 316 17.72 -9.46 -1.25
CA ASP A 316 19.17 -9.28 -1.14
C ASP A 316 19.60 -7.93 -1.74
N ASP A 317 19.04 -6.86 -1.19
CA ASP A 317 19.26 -5.48 -1.58
C ASP A 317 19.64 -4.59 -0.38
N GLY A 318 19.55 -3.27 -0.55
CA GLY A 318 19.96 -2.27 0.43
C GLY A 318 18.83 -1.77 1.32
N GLU A 319 17.66 -2.41 1.37
CA GLU A 319 16.47 -1.88 2.04
C GLU A 319 15.95 -2.79 3.17
N TYR A 320 15.50 -2.15 4.25
CA TYR A 320 14.59 -2.73 5.22
C TYR A 320 13.15 -2.34 4.87
N TRP A 321 12.26 -3.30 5.04
CA TRP A 321 10.82 -3.17 4.90
C TRP A 321 10.17 -3.23 6.28
N SER A 322 9.15 -2.42 6.52
CA SER A 322 8.30 -2.57 7.70
C SER A 322 7.16 -3.53 7.40
N GLY A 323 6.72 -4.26 8.43
CA GLY A 323 5.51 -5.08 8.35
C GLY A 323 4.23 -4.26 8.24
N TYR A 324 4.30 -2.96 8.53
CA TYR A 324 3.20 -2.02 8.38
C TYR A 324 3.27 -1.32 7.02
N LEU A 325 2.18 -1.42 6.24
CA LEU A 325 2.15 -1.06 4.81
C LEU A 325 2.39 0.43 4.51
N GLU A 326 2.13 1.32 5.47
CA GLU A 326 2.31 2.77 5.29
C GLU A 326 3.70 3.25 5.74
N PHE A 327 4.48 2.39 6.38
CA PHE A 327 5.81 2.75 6.82
C PHE A 327 6.81 2.58 5.65
N PRO A 328 7.53 3.65 5.25
CA PRO A 328 8.40 3.62 4.09
C PRO A 328 9.60 2.69 4.29
N ASN A 329 10.13 2.18 3.18
CA ASN A 329 11.37 1.41 3.22
C ASN A 329 12.53 2.26 3.73
N VAL A 330 13.42 1.65 4.50
CA VAL A 330 14.58 2.33 5.10
C VAL A 330 15.86 1.73 4.56
N ASN A 331 16.76 2.58 4.06
CA ASN A 331 18.07 2.14 3.60
C ASN A 331 18.87 1.51 4.75
N ILE A 332 19.45 0.33 4.54
CA ILE A 332 20.25 -0.38 5.55
C ILE A 332 21.38 0.50 6.10
N PRO A 333 22.18 1.21 5.29
CA PRO A 333 23.23 2.10 5.83
C PRO A 333 22.70 3.29 6.63
N ALA A 334 21.44 3.72 6.40
CA ALA A 334 20.84 4.84 7.10
C ALA A 334 20.48 4.50 8.56
N MET A 335 20.47 3.23 8.93
CA MET A 335 20.18 2.78 10.30
C MET A 335 21.41 2.82 11.24
N ALA A 336 22.61 3.02 10.71
CA ALA A 336 23.84 3.03 11.51
C ALA A 336 23.83 4.04 12.68
N PRO A 337 23.28 5.27 12.55
CA PRO A 337 23.17 6.21 13.67
C PRO A 337 22.26 5.73 14.81
N PHE A 338 21.35 4.79 14.54
CA PHE A 338 20.32 4.33 15.46
C PHE A 338 20.64 2.99 16.11
N ALA A 339 21.81 2.41 15.80
CA ALA A 339 22.17 1.05 16.18
C ALA A 339 22.11 0.79 17.70
N SER A 340 22.32 1.82 18.51
CA SER A 340 22.21 1.70 19.97
C SER A 340 20.83 1.51 20.53
N SER A 341 19.81 1.67 19.70
CA SER A 341 18.43 1.40 20.05
C SER A 341 17.87 0.21 19.29
N SER A 342 18.73 -0.63 18.73
CA SER A 342 18.30 -1.72 17.85
C SER A 342 19.00 -3.03 18.19
N ALA A 343 18.30 -4.15 17.93
CA ALA A 343 18.86 -5.49 18.03
C ALA A 343 18.66 -6.25 16.72
N THR A 344 19.68 -7.00 16.28
CA THR A 344 19.55 -7.90 15.12
C THR A 344 18.97 -9.24 15.56
N CYS A 345 18.11 -9.84 14.74
CA CYS A 345 17.58 -11.19 14.92
C CYS A 345 17.83 -12.01 13.65
N GLY A 346 18.85 -12.86 13.70
CA GLY A 346 19.40 -13.54 12.51
C GLY A 346 20.01 -12.58 11.50
N ASP A 347 20.11 -12.99 10.24
CA ASP A 347 20.66 -12.17 9.13
C ASP A 347 19.59 -11.28 8.45
N GLY A 348 18.32 -11.39 8.86
CA GLY A 348 17.16 -10.88 8.13
C GLY A 348 16.30 -9.83 8.83
N VAL A 349 16.44 -9.65 10.15
CA VAL A 349 15.55 -8.78 10.92
C VAL A 349 16.35 -7.86 11.84
N LEU A 350 16.03 -6.57 11.82
CA LEU A 350 16.47 -5.58 12.78
C LEU A 350 15.25 -5.14 13.58
N VAL A 351 15.30 -5.22 14.91
CA VAL A 351 14.24 -4.74 15.79
C VAL A 351 14.67 -3.40 16.37
N GLN A 352 13.93 -2.34 16.03
CA GLN A 352 14.17 -0.98 16.52
C GLN A 352 13.31 -0.73 17.77
N PHE A 353 13.94 -0.34 18.87
CA PHE A 353 13.29 -0.05 20.14
C PHE A 353 13.05 1.45 20.32
N PHE A 354 11.82 1.78 20.67
CA PHE A 354 11.37 3.14 20.87
C PHE A 354 11.10 3.41 22.34
N ALA A 355 11.33 4.65 22.75
CA ALA A 355 10.99 5.10 24.09
C ALA A 355 9.47 5.02 24.31
N SER A 356 9.09 4.71 25.53
CA SER A 356 7.69 4.73 25.95
C SER A 356 7.05 6.10 25.71
N ALA A 357 5.75 6.10 25.42
CA ALA A 357 4.91 7.27 25.19
C ALA A 357 4.99 8.29 26.35
N VAL A 358 5.34 7.84 27.56
CA VAL A 358 5.58 8.74 28.71
C VAL A 358 6.78 9.68 28.49
N HIS A 359 7.67 9.36 27.55
CA HIS A 359 8.84 10.16 27.19
C HIS A 359 8.63 11.01 25.92
N CYS A 360 7.47 10.90 25.27
CA CYS A 360 7.19 11.70 24.08
C CYS A 360 7.04 13.18 24.42
N THR A 361 7.40 14.04 23.46
CA THR A 361 7.36 15.50 23.59
C THR A 361 6.51 16.13 22.50
N TYR A 362 6.03 17.35 22.73
CA TYR A 362 5.15 18.07 21.79
C TYR A 362 5.73 19.43 21.36
N PRO A 363 6.94 19.49 20.78
CA PRO A 363 7.46 20.75 20.27
C PRO A 363 6.53 21.27 19.18
N SER A 364 6.08 22.52 19.32
CA SER A 364 5.14 23.15 18.40
C SER A 364 3.80 22.41 18.23
N GLY A 365 3.40 21.59 19.21
CA GLY A 365 2.11 20.90 19.23
C GLY A 365 2.07 19.59 18.44
N VAL A 366 3.19 19.13 17.90
CA VAL A 366 3.29 17.88 17.11
C VAL A 366 3.92 16.79 17.96
N PHE A 367 3.34 15.59 17.95
CA PHE A 367 3.87 14.43 18.68
C PHE A 367 5.25 14.03 18.14
N GLN A 368 6.27 14.08 18.99
CA GLN A 368 7.63 13.68 18.64
C GLN A 368 8.01 12.38 19.36
N THR A 369 8.37 11.36 18.58
CA THR A 369 8.85 10.06 19.07
C THR A 369 10.35 10.06 19.29
N HIS A 370 10.79 9.23 20.25
CA HIS A 370 12.20 9.01 20.55
C HIS A 370 12.52 7.53 20.52
N LEU A 371 13.76 7.21 20.15
CA LEU A 371 14.34 5.89 20.32
C LEU A 371 14.66 5.64 21.80
N ALA A 372 14.87 4.37 22.16
CA ALA A 372 15.18 3.99 23.55
C ALA A 372 16.49 4.61 24.08
N ASP A 373 17.40 5.06 23.22
CA ASP A 373 18.60 5.82 23.61
C ASP A 373 18.39 7.35 23.72
N GLY A 374 17.15 7.81 23.53
CA GLY A 374 16.76 9.22 23.59
C GLY A 374 16.94 10.00 22.27
N THR A 375 17.45 9.37 21.21
CA THR A 375 17.55 10.00 19.88
C THR A 375 16.14 10.28 19.33
N ARG A 376 15.91 11.49 18.83
CA ARG A 376 14.67 11.82 18.12
C ARG A 376 14.53 10.96 16.86
N TRP A 377 13.36 10.36 16.67
CA TRP A 377 13.06 9.56 15.49
C TRP A 377 12.23 10.31 14.46
N SER A 378 10.97 10.62 14.77
CA SER A 378 10.04 11.27 13.85
C SER A 378 9.09 12.22 14.55
N ASP A 379 8.47 13.07 13.74
CA ASP A 379 7.28 13.83 14.11
C ASP A 379 6.08 13.09 13.51
N CYS A 380 5.08 12.78 14.33
CA CYS A 380 3.82 12.20 13.89
C CYS A 380 2.75 13.30 13.90
N SER A 381 1.78 13.23 12.99
CA SER A 381 0.73 14.25 12.84
C SER A 381 -0.27 14.32 14.00
N ALA A 382 -0.13 13.46 15.02
CA ALA A 382 -0.98 13.45 16.19
C ALA A 382 -0.67 14.63 17.12
N ASP A 383 -1.72 15.17 17.73
CA ASP A 383 -1.59 16.18 18.78
C ASP A 383 -1.61 15.56 20.20
N GLN A 384 -1.36 16.39 21.21
CA GLN A 384 -1.33 15.95 22.60
C GLN A 384 -2.67 15.42 23.11
N ALA A 385 -3.80 15.93 22.59
CA ALA A 385 -5.12 15.47 23.01
C ALA A 385 -5.38 14.05 22.51
N GLN A 386 -5.02 13.77 21.25
CA GLN A 386 -5.17 12.45 20.64
C GLN A 386 -4.35 11.37 21.35
N VAL A 387 -3.15 11.71 21.79
CA VAL A 387 -2.32 10.77 22.57
C VAL A 387 -2.89 10.57 23.97
N ALA A 388 -3.32 11.66 24.63
CA ALA A 388 -3.82 11.60 26.01
C ALA A 388 -5.17 10.86 26.13
N ASP A 389 -6.03 10.96 25.10
CA ASP A 389 -7.31 10.26 25.04
C ASP A 389 -7.22 8.84 24.45
N GLY A 390 -6.04 8.44 24.00
CA GLY A 390 -5.74 7.12 23.44
C GLY A 390 -6.24 6.89 22.03
N SER A 391 -6.76 7.91 21.33
CA SER A 391 -7.09 7.82 19.90
C SER A 391 -5.85 7.71 19.00
N PHE A 392 -4.66 7.91 19.57
CA PHE A 392 -3.39 7.66 18.92
C PHE A 392 -2.42 6.93 19.85
N ASP A 393 -1.92 5.77 19.42
CA ASP A 393 -0.87 5.00 20.10
C ASP A 393 0.10 4.39 19.07
N GLU A 394 1.34 4.89 19.03
CA GLU A 394 2.36 4.45 18.06
C GLU A 394 2.69 2.95 18.19
N ALA A 395 2.49 2.35 19.37
CA ALA A 395 2.72 0.93 19.56
C ALA A 395 1.74 0.05 18.76
N TRP A 396 0.59 0.60 18.33
CA TRP A 396 -0.35 -0.07 17.44
C TRP A 396 0.32 -0.50 16.12
N TYR A 397 1.05 0.40 15.48
CA TYR A 397 1.73 0.11 14.21
C TYR A 397 2.78 -1.00 14.36
N CYS A 398 3.44 -1.06 15.51
CA CYS A 398 4.40 -2.11 15.83
C CYS A 398 3.72 -3.46 16.07
N LEU A 399 2.55 -3.46 16.72
CA LEU A 399 1.74 -4.66 16.92
C LEU A 399 1.22 -5.19 15.59
N GLU A 400 0.69 -4.32 14.73
CA GLU A 400 0.29 -4.68 13.36
C GLU A 400 1.46 -5.29 12.57
N ALA A 401 2.63 -4.67 12.61
CA ALA A 401 3.81 -5.19 11.92
C ALA A 401 4.23 -6.59 12.42
N LEU A 402 4.08 -6.87 13.73
CA LEU A 402 4.32 -8.20 14.30
C LEU A 402 3.22 -9.20 13.96
N ALA A 403 1.95 -8.83 14.11
CA ALA A 403 0.80 -9.70 13.87
C ALA A 403 0.72 -10.15 12.40
N TYR A 404 0.99 -9.23 11.46
CA TYR A 404 1.05 -9.53 10.04
C TYR A 404 2.40 -10.07 9.57
N PHE A 405 3.43 -10.14 10.43
CA PHE A 405 4.77 -10.62 10.08
C PHE A 405 4.77 -11.96 9.32
N PRO A 406 4.03 -13.01 9.74
CA PRO A 406 4.03 -14.30 9.03
C PRO A 406 3.49 -14.21 7.60
N THR A 407 2.56 -13.29 7.37
CA THR A 407 1.89 -13.07 6.07
C THR A 407 2.72 -12.14 5.19
N ASN A 408 3.26 -11.06 5.76
CA ASN A 408 4.01 -10.05 5.04
C ASN A 408 5.47 -10.48 4.78
N PHE A 409 6.06 -11.30 5.65
CA PHE A 409 7.45 -11.78 5.53
C PHE A 409 7.58 -13.30 5.67
N PRO A 410 6.89 -14.11 4.83
CA PRO A 410 6.89 -15.56 4.97
C PRO A 410 8.29 -16.19 4.83
N ALA A 411 9.20 -15.58 4.06
CA ALA A 411 10.58 -16.07 3.92
C ALA A 411 11.39 -15.85 5.21
N ALA A 412 11.38 -14.62 5.75
CA ALA A 412 12.05 -14.31 7.01
C ALA A 412 11.46 -15.10 8.18
N TYR A 413 10.13 -15.25 8.25
CA TYR A 413 9.46 -16.00 9.30
C TYR A 413 9.86 -17.48 9.31
N ARG A 414 9.99 -18.12 8.13
CA ARG A 414 10.53 -19.49 8.03
C ARG A 414 11.99 -19.57 8.46
N ALA A 415 12.80 -18.57 8.10
CA ALA A 415 14.20 -18.52 8.49
C ALA A 415 14.35 -18.41 10.02
N LEU A 416 13.56 -17.56 10.69
CA LEU A 416 13.54 -17.45 12.14
C LEU A 416 13.18 -18.78 12.81
N LYS A 417 12.17 -19.50 12.32
CA LYS A 417 11.82 -20.84 12.84
C LYS A 417 12.95 -21.85 12.67
N ALA A 418 13.67 -21.80 11.56
CA ALA A 418 14.80 -22.70 11.32
C ALA A 418 15.95 -22.41 12.29
N VAL A 419 16.20 -21.13 12.60
CA VAL A 419 17.21 -20.72 13.59
C VAL A 419 16.79 -21.13 15.01
N ALA A 420 15.51 -20.98 15.36
CA ALA A 420 14.99 -21.31 16.69
C ALA A 420 14.81 -22.81 16.97
N GLY A 421 14.66 -23.61 15.92
CA GLY A 421 14.44 -25.06 16.01
C GLY A 421 15.70 -25.92 15.87
N GLY A 422 16.87 -25.30 15.65
CA GLY A 422 18.18 -25.96 15.61
C GLY A 422 18.94 -25.74 16.90
#